data_AF-A0A0L8FPB4-F1
#
_entry.id   AF-A0A0L8FPB4-F1
#
_cell.length_a   1.000
_cell.length_b   1.000
_cell.length_c   1.000
_cell.angle_alpha   90.00
_cell.angle_beta   90.00
_cell.angle_gamma   90.00
#
_symmetry.space_group_name_H-M   'P 1'
#
loop_
_entity.id
_entity.type
_entity.pdbx_description
1 polymer ?
#
loop_
_entity_poly.entity_id
_entity_poly.type
_entity_poly.pdbx_seq_one_letter_code
_entity_poly.pdbx_strand_id
1 'polypeptide(L)'
;MSTANQIKGIFFCEFHPTQGPIIAYQIPEDLIKKETFDALHIYIIPKKELFERDITVNALGHKILGYPVHIDSPKYARNALIFNLCFVFDQQTCTTDYEPVVKKLSAYLTQLELESGYLSNEESRKEIPKLMQDVLQALNTHGMCHVPMSKSTTIHLKVTSRITMPPAVADHDVPILVKDSGSISEWDLTTKQVRLHQ
;
A
#
# COMPACT_ATOMS: atom_id res chain seq x y z
N MET A 1 -22.79 7.10 2.14
CA MET A 1 -21.74 8.07 2.51
C MET A 1 -21.00 7.52 3.71
N SER A 2 -19.80 6.97 3.49
CA SER A 2 -18.91 6.53 4.56
C SER A 2 -17.49 6.91 4.16
N THR A 3 -17.14 8.18 4.40
CA THR A 3 -15.80 8.77 4.22
C THR A 3 -14.79 8.25 5.26
N ALA A 4 -14.94 7.01 5.73
CA ALA A 4 -14.22 6.53 6.92
C ALA A 4 -12.73 6.21 6.64
N ASN A 5 -12.39 5.85 5.41
CA ASN A 5 -11.06 5.31 5.07
C ASN A 5 -10.41 6.02 3.87
N GLN A 6 -10.48 7.35 3.79
CA GLN A 6 -9.82 8.08 2.70
C GLN A 6 -8.32 8.30 2.99
N ILE A 7 -7.47 8.07 1.98
CA ILE A 7 -6.05 8.41 2.05
C ILE A 7 -5.94 9.94 1.91
N LYS A 8 -5.34 10.62 2.89
CA LYS A 8 -5.09 12.07 2.85
C LYS A 8 -3.93 12.42 1.94
N GLY A 9 -2.92 11.56 1.89
CA GLY A 9 -1.79 11.73 1.00
C GLY A 9 -0.79 10.59 1.09
N ILE A 10 0.22 10.66 0.23
CA ILE A 10 1.28 9.68 0.10
C ILE A 10 2.61 10.43 0.08
N PHE A 11 3.60 9.92 0.80
CA PHE A 11 4.97 10.44 0.68
C PHE A 11 5.97 9.31 0.50
N PHE A 12 7.02 9.61 -0.25
CA PHE A 12 8.15 8.74 -0.51
C PHE A 12 9.38 9.30 0.22
N CYS A 13 10.01 8.45 1.01
CA CYS A 13 11.20 8.80 1.76
C CYS A 13 12.30 7.76 1.52
N GLU A 14 13.54 8.22 1.59
CA GLU A 14 14.72 7.42 1.32
C GLU A 14 15.85 7.78 2.28
N PHE A 15 16.78 6.85 2.47
CA PHE A 15 17.99 7.10 3.23
C PHE A 15 19.10 7.61 2.31
N HIS A 16 19.31 8.93 2.29
CA HIS A 16 20.37 9.55 1.50
C HIS A 16 21.76 9.25 2.12
N PRO A 17 22.78 8.89 1.32
CA PRO A 17 24.10 8.52 1.83
C PRO A 17 24.79 9.57 2.69
N THR A 18 24.57 10.86 2.41
CA THR A 18 25.18 11.99 3.13
C THR A 18 24.24 12.73 4.08
N GLN A 19 22.96 12.85 3.72
CA GLN A 19 21.97 13.65 4.47
C GLN A 19 21.17 12.79 5.47
N GLY A 20 21.25 11.46 5.35
CA GLY A 20 20.45 10.55 6.14
C GLY A 20 19.01 10.47 5.63
N PRO A 21 18.04 10.21 6.52
CA PRO A 21 16.64 10.01 6.13
C PRO A 21 16.02 11.32 5.65
N ILE A 22 15.46 11.31 4.45
CA ILE A 22 14.80 12.47 3.84
C ILE A 22 13.46 12.08 3.23
N ILE A 23 12.50 13.00 3.23
CA ILE A 23 11.32 12.91 2.34
C ILE A 23 11.75 13.45 0.98
N ALA A 24 11.79 12.59 -0.03
CA ALA A 24 12.13 13.02 -1.38
C ALA A 24 10.92 13.57 -2.12
N TYR A 25 9.73 12.99 -1.91
CA TYR A 25 8.49 13.44 -2.55
C TYR A 25 7.30 13.28 -1.61
N GLN A 26 6.32 14.19 -1.70
CA GLN A 26 5.07 14.13 -0.92
C GLN A 26 3.91 14.70 -1.74
N ILE A 27 2.74 14.08 -1.63
CA ILE A 27 1.51 14.50 -2.29
C ILE A 27 0.34 14.37 -1.30
N PRO A 28 -0.40 15.46 -1.03
CA PRO A 28 -0.13 16.84 -1.44
C PRO A 28 1.21 17.38 -0.88
N GLU A 29 1.72 18.47 -1.47
CA GLU A 29 2.91 19.15 -0.95
C GLU A 29 2.68 19.64 0.50
N ASP A 30 3.74 19.63 1.30
CA ASP A 30 3.75 20.01 2.71
C ASP A 30 2.77 19.24 3.63
N LEU A 31 2.39 18.03 3.24
CA LEU A 31 1.57 17.14 4.06
C LEU A 31 2.24 16.81 5.40
N ILE A 32 3.54 16.49 5.39
CA ILE A 32 4.33 16.21 6.59
C ILE A 32 5.41 17.28 6.71
N LYS A 33 5.31 18.11 7.76
CA LYS A 33 6.33 19.12 8.06
C LYS A 33 7.66 18.46 8.41
N LYS A 34 8.77 19.12 8.09
CA LYS A 34 10.13 18.63 8.41
C LYS A 34 10.30 18.30 9.88
N GLU A 35 9.81 19.16 10.77
CA GLU A 35 9.86 18.93 12.23
C GLU A 35 9.14 17.64 12.64
N THR A 36 8.00 17.36 12.02
CA THR A 36 7.26 16.10 12.22
C THR A 36 8.06 14.92 11.73
N PHE A 37 8.63 15.02 10.53
CA PHE A 37 9.44 13.94 9.96
C PHE A 37 10.69 13.67 10.80
N ASP A 38 11.37 14.71 11.30
CA ASP A 38 12.53 14.57 12.16
C ASP A 38 12.21 13.82 13.46
N ALA A 39 10.99 13.96 13.99
CA ALA A 39 10.54 13.16 15.13
C ALA A 39 10.18 11.70 14.77
N LEU A 40 9.77 11.44 13.52
CA LEU A 40 9.22 10.15 13.09
C LEU A 40 10.16 9.31 12.23
N HIS A 41 11.24 9.88 11.70
CA HIS A 41 12.10 9.23 10.71
C HIS A 41 12.68 7.90 11.21
N ILE A 42 12.93 7.77 12.52
CA ILE A 42 13.45 6.55 13.15
C ILE A 42 12.44 5.38 13.04
N TYR A 43 11.14 5.69 13.04
CA TYR A 43 10.07 4.71 12.90
C TYR A 43 9.72 4.45 11.43
N ILE A 44 9.82 5.47 10.59
CA ILE A 44 9.49 5.39 9.15
C ILE A 44 10.61 4.69 8.37
N ILE A 45 11.87 4.99 8.67
CA ILE A 45 13.04 4.33 8.08
C ILE A 45 13.79 3.66 9.25
N PRO A 46 13.30 2.51 9.72
CA PRO A 46 13.88 1.85 10.87
C PRO A 46 15.24 1.23 10.52
N LYS A 47 15.93 0.76 11.57
CA LYS A 47 17.13 -0.06 11.40
C LYS A 47 16.80 -1.39 10.73
N LYS A 48 17.83 -2.02 10.17
CA LYS A 48 17.76 -3.26 9.38
C LYS A 48 17.00 -4.44 9.99
N GLU A 49 16.86 -4.47 11.30
CA GLU A 49 16.13 -5.51 12.03
C GLU A 49 14.61 -5.46 11.83
N LEU A 50 14.07 -4.34 11.32
CA LEU A 50 12.63 -4.10 11.18
C LEU A 50 12.18 -3.89 9.72
N PHE A 51 13.04 -4.16 8.74
CA PHE A 51 12.64 -4.13 7.33
C PHE A 51 11.67 -5.27 6.99
N GLU A 52 10.92 -5.08 5.91
CA GLU A 52 9.94 -6.05 5.40
C GLU A 52 8.77 -6.34 6.35
N ARG A 53 8.44 -5.38 7.21
CA ARG A 53 7.27 -5.41 8.08
C ARG A 53 6.41 -4.18 7.85
N ASP A 54 5.10 -4.34 7.92
CA ASP A 54 4.18 -3.21 7.89
C ASP A 54 4.38 -2.36 9.16
N ILE A 55 4.57 -1.05 8.98
CA ILE A 55 4.75 -0.10 10.06
C ILE A 55 3.56 0.85 10.06
N THR A 56 2.86 0.88 11.19
CA THR A 56 1.82 1.87 11.45
C THR A 56 2.25 2.78 12.60
N VAL A 57 2.41 4.06 12.31
CA VAL A 57 2.77 5.09 13.29
C VAL A 57 1.59 6.04 13.49
N ASN A 58 1.15 6.21 14.73
CA ASN A 58 0.16 7.22 15.10
C ASN A 58 0.89 8.41 15.72
N ALA A 59 0.92 9.55 15.03
CA ALA A 59 1.62 10.72 15.51
C ALA A 59 1.02 12.03 14.98
N LEU A 60 0.98 13.05 15.84
CA LEU A 60 0.59 14.43 15.50
C LEU A 60 -0.73 14.54 14.71
N GLY A 61 -1.76 13.79 15.15
CA GLY A 61 -3.08 13.79 14.51
C GLY A 61 -3.17 13.01 13.20
N HIS A 62 -2.09 12.32 12.80
CA HIS A 62 -2.03 11.54 11.57
C HIS A 62 -1.72 10.07 11.90
N LYS A 63 -2.27 9.18 11.06
CA LYS A 63 -1.90 7.76 11.06
C LYS A 63 -1.13 7.48 9.78
N ILE A 64 0.13 7.09 9.93
CA ILE A 64 1.06 6.84 8.84
C ILE A 64 1.24 5.33 8.71
N LEU A 65 0.95 4.78 7.54
CA LEU A 65 1.16 3.38 7.21
C LEU A 65 2.25 3.29 6.14
N GLY A 66 3.32 2.56 6.41
CA GLY A 66 4.42 2.36 5.47
C GLY A 66 4.94 0.93 5.49
N TYR A 67 5.73 0.58 4.49
CA TYR A 67 6.44 -0.69 4.40
C TYR A 67 7.88 -0.41 3.99
N PRO A 68 8.82 -0.29 4.94
CA PRO A 68 10.19 0.04 4.62
C PRO A 68 10.88 -1.13 3.91
N VAL A 69 11.52 -0.80 2.80
CA VAL A 69 12.20 -1.73 1.90
C VAL A 69 13.71 -1.51 1.98
N HIS A 70 14.44 -2.61 1.94
CA HIS A 70 15.89 -2.65 1.89
C HIS A 70 16.35 -3.51 0.72
N ILE A 71 17.22 -2.95 -0.12
CA ILE A 71 17.79 -3.66 -1.26
C ILE A 71 19.31 -3.63 -1.13
N ASP A 72 19.92 -4.77 -0.82
CA ASP A 72 21.37 -4.94 -0.82
C ASP A 72 21.90 -5.01 -2.26
N SER A 73 22.80 -4.10 -2.62
CA SER A 73 23.54 -4.18 -3.86
C SER A 73 24.79 -3.30 -3.83
N PRO A 74 25.94 -3.79 -4.32
CA PRO A 74 27.18 -3.01 -4.40
C PRO A 74 27.08 -1.81 -5.36
N LYS A 75 26.02 -1.72 -6.17
CA LYS A 75 25.76 -0.56 -7.05
C LYS A 75 25.43 0.72 -6.29
N TYR A 76 25.04 0.62 -5.02
CA TYR A 76 24.66 1.77 -4.19
C TYR A 76 25.82 2.26 -3.32
N ALA A 77 25.86 3.56 -3.03
CA ALA A 77 26.96 4.20 -2.28
C ALA A 77 27.20 3.63 -0.87
N ARG A 78 26.22 2.95 -0.26
CA ARG A 78 26.34 2.24 1.03
C ARG A 78 26.15 0.73 0.93
N ASN A 79 26.28 0.17 -0.28
CA ASN A 79 25.93 -1.22 -0.60
C ASN A 79 24.46 -1.58 -0.36
N ALA A 80 23.61 -0.62 -0.04
CA ALA A 80 22.18 -0.82 0.17
C ALA A 80 21.40 0.43 -0.24
N LEU A 81 20.21 0.22 -0.81
CA LEU A 81 19.18 1.24 -1.01
C LEU A 81 18.07 1.00 0.00
N ILE A 82 17.72 2.05 0.74
CA ILE A 82 16.68 2.02 1.77
C ILE A 82 15.65 3.08 1.42
N PHE A 83 14.41 2.65 1.24
CA PHE A 83 13.31 3.56 0.96
C PHE A 83 12.03 3.08 1.63
N ASN A 84 11.10 3.99 1.81
CA ASN A 84 9.76 3.67 2.30
C ASN A 84 8.74 4.58 1.60
N LEU A 85 7.63 3.99 1.18
CA LEU A 85 6.48 4.69 0.64
C LEU A 85 5.34 4.59 1.66
N CYS A 86 4.90 5.73 2.16
CA CYS A 86 3.97 5.83 3.27
C CYS A 86 2.66 6.47 2.85
N PHE A 87 1.55 5.89 3.29
CA PHE A 87 0.20 6.42 3.16
C PHE A 87 -0.16 7.14 4.46
N VAL A 88 -0.75 8.32 4.33
CA VAL A 88 -1.17 9.17 5.44
C VAL A 88 -2.68 9.18 5.51
N PHE A 89 -3.19 8.92 6.71
CA PHE A 89 -4.61 8.86 7.04
C PHE A 89 -4.93 9.76 8.22
N ASP A 90 -6.23 9.92 8.48
CA ASP A 90 -6.69 10.51 9.73
C ASP A 90 -6.43 9.59 10.93
N GLN A 91 -6.27 10.15 12.12
CA GLN A 91 -5.94 9.40 13.33
C GLN A 91 -6.95 8.28 13.65
N GLN A 92 -8.24 8.51 13.35
CA GLN A 92 -9.34 7.60 13.68
C GLN A 92 -9.59 6.55 12.58
N THR A 93 -8.97 6.66 11.42
CA THR A 93 -9.20 5.76 10.29
C THR A 93 -8.61 4.38 10.52
N CYS A 94 -9.32 3.32 10.13
CA CYS A 94 -8.80 1.96 10.13
C CYS A 94 -7.92 1.74 8.88
N THR A 95 -6.63 1.52 9.06
CA THR A 95 -5.63 1.37 7.96
C THR A 95 -5.36 -0.07 7.58
N THR A 96 -5.99 -0.99 8.30
CA THR A 96 -5.77 -2.43 8.29
C THR A 96 -6.13 -3.09 6.94
N ASP A 97 -7.01 -2.46 6.15
CA ASP A 97 -7.33 -2.88 4.77
C ASP A 97 -6.27 -2.42 3.73
N TYR A 98 -5.43 -1.44 4.09
CA TYR A 98 -4.41 -0.86 3.20
C TYR A 98 -3.02 -1.49 3.40
N GLU A 99 -2.79 -2.24 4.48
CA GLU A 99 -1.52 -2.96 4.73
C GLU A 99 -1.10 -3.81 3.50
N PRO A 100 -1.97 -4.67 2.91
CA PRO A 100 -1.59 -5.46 1.74
C PRO A 100 -1.30 -4.59 0.51
N VAL A 101 -1.94 -3.43 0.40
CA VAL A 101 -1.78 -2.49 -0.72
C VAL A 101 -0.42 -1.82 -0.67
N VAL A 102 -0.03 -1.30 0.50
CA VAL A 102 1.27 -0.65 0.71
C VAL A 102 2.41 -1.67 0.53
N LYS A 103 2.26 -2.87 1.08
CA LYS A 103 3.22 -3.96 0.88
C LYS A 103 3.38 -4.34 -0.59
N LYS A 104 2.26 -4.52 -1.31
CA LYS A 104 2.28 -4.88 -2.73
C LYS A 104 2.89 -3.77 -3.60
N LEU A 105 2.55 -2.51 -3.33
CA LEU A 105 3.15 -1.36 -4.02
C LEU A 105 4.66 -1.29 -3.79
N SER A 106 5.10 -1.50 -2.55
CA SER A 106 6.52 -1.52 -2.20
C SER A 106 7.27 -2.64 -2.92
N ALA A 107 6.68 -3.83 -3.01
CA ALA A 107 7.25 -4.95 -3.77
C ALA A 107 7.36 -4.64 -5.28
N TYR A 108 6.37 -3.98 -5.87
CA TYR A 108 6.47 -3.52 -7.27
C TYR A 108 7.60 -2.52 -7.46
N LEU A 109 7.77 -1.56 -6.54
CA LEU A 109 8.89 -0.60 -6.60
C LEU A 109 10.25 -1.29 -6.49
N THR A 110 10.36 -2.30 -5.61
CA THR A 110 11.57 -3.15 -5.53
C THR A 110 11.86 -3.83 -6.86
N GLN A 111 10.84 -4.44 -7.49
CA GLN A 111 11.01 -5.11 -8.77
C GLN A 111 11.44 -4.13 -9.87
N LEU A 112 10.79 -2.97 -9.97
CA LEU A 112 11.12 -1.93 -10.94
C LEU A 112 12.56 -1.41 -10.75
N GLU A 113 13.01 -1.28 -9.50
CA GLU A 113 14.39 -0.89 -9.19
C GLU A 113 15.41 -1.97 -9.61
N LEU A 114 15.09 -3.25 -9.45
CA LEU A 114 15.97 -4.34 -9.86
C LEU A 114 16.03 -4.51 -11.39
N GLU A 115 14.91 -4.29 -12.08
CA GLU A 115 14.81 -4.45 -13.54
C GLU A 115 15.39 -3.25 -14.31
N SER A 116 15.12 -2.03 -13.86
CA SER A 116 15.37 -0.81 -14.64
C SER A 116 16.11 0.29 -13.89
N GLY A 117 16.36 0.14 -12.58
CA GLY A 117 16.93 1.21 -11.76
C GLY A 117 15.97 2.39 -11.56
N TYR A 118 14.66 2.13 -11.48
CA TYR A 118 13.60 3.15 -11.45
C TYR A 118 13.76 4.21 -10.34
N LEU A 119 14.26 3.86 -9.16
CA LEU A 119 14.52 4.79 -8.05
C LEU A 119 15.91 5.42 -8.12
N SER A 120 16.85 4.76 -8.80
CA SER A 120 18.23 5.20 -8.98
C SER A 120 18.40 6.24 -10.10
N ASN A 121 17.65 6.11 -11.20
CA ASN A 121 17.79 7.01 -12.36
C ASN A 121 17.03 8.33 -12.15
N GLU A 122 17.65 9.45 -12.51
CA GLU A 122 17.04 10.78 -12.33
C GLU A 122 15.81 11.01 -13.22
N GLU A 123 15.75 10.40 -14.40
CA GLU A 123 14.62 10.52 -15.33
C GLU A 123 13.37 9.85 -14.77
N SER A 124 13.49 8.60 -14.33
CA SER A 124 12.39 7.84 -13.74
C SER A 124 11.98 8.35 -12.36
N ARG A 125 12.92 8.93 -11.59
CA ARG A 125 12.60 9.60 -10.31
C ARG A 125 11.57 10.71 -10.47
N LYS A 126 11.53 11.41 -11.60
CA LYS A 126 10.53 12.45 -11.89
C LYS A 126 9.12 11.88 -12.11
N GLU A 127 9.00 10.59 -12.38
CA GLU A 127 7.72 9.92 -12.56
C GLU A 127 7.12 9.43 -11.24
N ILE A 128 7.91 9.32 -10.16
CA ILE A 128 7.45 8.88 -8.83
C ILE A 128 6.30 9.76 -8.32
N PRO A 129 6.38 11.11 -8.35
CA PRO A 129 5.25 11.96 -7.96
C PRO A 129 3.98 11.66 -8.77
N LYS A 130 4.11 11.49 -10.08
CA LYS A 130 2.96 11.17 -10.94
C LYS A 130 2.33 9.83 -10.55
N LEU A 131 3.14 8.80 -10.32
CA LEU A 131 2.69 7.51 -9.80
C LEU A 131 1.92 7.65 -8.48
N MET A 132 2.50 8.38 -7.51
CA MET A 132 1.86 8.59 -6.22
C MET A 132 0.51 9.31 -6.35
N GLN A 133 0.42 10.29 -7.24
CA GLN A 133 -0.83 11.01 -7.52
C GLN A 133 -1.89 10.09 -8.13
N ASP A 134 -1.52 9.31 -9.14
CA ASP A 134 -2.41 8.36 -9.81
C ASP A 134 -2.92 7.28 -8.82
N VAL A 135 -2.05 6.77 -7.96
CA VAL A 135 -2.40 5.80 -6.90
C VAL A 135 -3.34 6.43 -5.88
N LEU A 136 -3.02 7.64 -5.40
CA LEU A 136 -3.85 8.35 -4.43
C LEU A 136 -5.26 8.58 -4.97
N GLN A 137 -5.38 9.08 -6.21
CA GLN A 137 -6.67 9.35 -6.83
C GLN A 137 -7.46 8.08 -7.12
N ALA A 138 -6.81 7.06 -7.71
CA ALA A 138 -7.47 5.81 -8.08
C ALA A 138 -7.96 5.02 -6.86
N LEU A 139 -7.13 4.91 -5.82
CA LEU A 139 -7.52 4.22 -4.58
C LEU A 139 -8.65 4.96 -3.85
N ASN A 140 -8.62 6.29 -3.81
CA ASN A 140 -9.69 7.07 -3.17
C ASN A 140 -11.01 7.06 -3.97
N THR A 141 -10.95 6.96 -5.31
CA THR A 141 -12.15 7.03 -6.16
C THR A 141 -12.78 5.66 -6.41
N HIS A 142 -11.95 4.65 -6.71
CA HIS A 142 -12.41 3.33 -7.15
C HIS A 142 -12.05 2.20 -6.18
N GLY A 143 -11.17 2.45 -5.19
CA GLY A 143 -10.63 1.39 -4.34
C GLY A 143 -9.70 0.41 -5.07
N MET A 144 -9.35 0.72 -6.33
CA MET A 144 -8.46 -0.07 -7.17
C MET A 144 -7.63 0.84 -8.07
N CYS A 145 -6.42 0.40 -8.41
CA CYS A 145 -5.47 1.16 -9.20
C CYS A 145 -4.75 0.24 -10.18
N HIS A 146 -4.64 0.71 -11.43
CA HIS A 146 -3.96 0.04 -12.53
C HIS A 146 -3.03 1.06 -13.20
N VAL A 147 -1.73 0.96 -12.95
CA VAL A 147 -0.75 1.89 -13.53
C VAL A 147 0.29 1.12 -14.35
N PRO A 148 0.32 1.27 -15.69
CA PRO A 148 1.37 0.69 -16.50
C PRO A 148 2.67 1.46 -16.29
N MET A 149 3.70 0.80 -15.76
CA MET A 149 5.02 1.41 -15.50
C MET A 149 6.01 1.16 -16.62
N SER A 150 5.91 0.01 -17.27
CA SER A 150 6.84 -0.40 -18.33
C SER A 150 6.14 -1.37 -19.27
N LYS A 151 6.79 -1.72 -20.38
CA LYS A 151 6.25 -2.69 -21.36
C LYS A 151 5.94 -4.07 -20.74
N SER A 152 6.65 -4.44 -19.68
CA SER A 152 6.55 -5.72 -18.99
C SER A 152 5.82 -5.66 -17.63
N THR A 153 5.63 -4.47 -17.05
CA THR A 153 5.26 -4.33 -15.64
C THR A 153 4.10 -3.34 -15.48
N THR A 154 2.96 -3.85 -15.01
CA THR A 154 1.77 -3.07 -14.65
C THR A 154 1.48 -3.26 -13.17
N ILE A 155 1.31 -2.16 -12.45
CA ILE A 155 0.96 -2.16 -11.03
C ILE A 155 -0.54 -2.40 -10.91
N HIS A 156 -0.93 -3.47 -10.20
CA HIS A 156 -2.33 -3.77 -9.89
C HIS A 156 -2.55 -3.73 -8.38
N LEU A 157 -3.26 -2.72 -7.90
CA LEU A 157 -3.63 -2.55 -6.50
C LEU A 157 -5.14 -2.62 -6.33
N LYS A 158 -5.60 -3.27 -5.26
CA LYS A 158 -7.02 -3.32 -4.88
C LYS A 158 -7.11 -3.32 -3.36
N VAL A 159 -7.90 -2.41 -2.82
CA VAL A 159 -8.25 -2.40 -1.41
C VAL A 159 -9.29 -3.50 -1.20
N THR A 160 -8.93 -4.50 -0.39
CA THR A 160 -9.82 -5.60 -0.03
C THR A 160 -10.16 -5.47 1.44
N SER A 161 -11.44 -5.35 1.75
CA SER A 161 -11.90 -5.36 3.14
C SER A 161 -11.59 -6.69 3.80
N ARG A 162 -11.12 -6.66 5.04
CA ARG A 162 -11.00 -7.89 5.82
C ARG A 162 -12.35 -8.55 5.99
N ILE A 163 -12.41 -9.81 5.59
CA ILE A 163 -13.54 -10.67 5.89
C ILE A 163 -13.40 -11.05 7.36
N THR A 164 -14.36 -10.65 8.19
CA THR A 164 -14.47 -11.16 9.55
C THR A 164 -14.76 -12.65 9.49
N MET A 165 -14.10 -13.44 10.34
CA MET A 165 -14.35 -14.88 10.42
C MET A 165 -15.86 -15.12 10.58
N PRO A 166 -16.50 -15.85 9.65
CA PRO A 166 -17.92 -16.12 9.76
C PRO A 166 -18.19 -16.98 11.01
N PRO A 167 -19.40 -16.87 11.61
CA PRO A 167 -19.80 -17.74 12.70
C PRO A 167 -19.78 -19.21 12.23
N ALA A 168 -19.57 -20.12 13.18
CA ALA A 168 -19.67 -21.55 12.90
C ALA A 168 -21.11 -21.90 12.47
N VAL A 169 -21.24 -22.67 11.40
CA VAL A 169 -22.51 -23.18 10.89
C VAL A 169 -22.78 -24.53 11.53
N ALA A 170 -23.94 -24.68 12.18
CA ALA A 170 -24.39 -25.94 12.76
C ALA A 170 -25.21 -26.75 11.74
N ASP A 171 -25.29 -28.07 11.94
CA ASP A 171 -26.02 -28.97 11.04
C ASP A 171 -27.53 -28.66 10.91
N HIS A 172 -28.09 -27.94 11.90
CA HIS A 172 -29.49 -27.53 11.92
C HIS A 172 -29.73 -26.10 11.41
N ASP A 173 -28.68 -25.38 11.02
CA ASP A 173 -28.82 -24.04 10.46
C ASP A 173 -29.37 -24.11 9.03
N VAL A 174 -30.28 -23.19 8.72
CA VAL A 174 -30.93 -23.11 7.40
C VAL A 174 -30.41 -21.89 6.65
N PRO A 175 -29.72 -22.06 5.50
CA PRO A 175 -29.24 -20.94 4.72
C PRO A 175 -30.41 -20.18 4.08
N ILE A 176 -30.42 -18.85 4.24
CA ILE A 176 -31.39 -17.96 3.61
C ILE A 176 -30.65 -17.07 2.61
N LEU A 177 -31.12 -17.03 1.36
CA LEU A 177 -30.57 -16.16 0.34
C LEU A 177 -30.99 -14.70 0.59
N VAL A 178 -30.08 -13.88 1.09
CA VAL A 178 -30.36 -12.47 1.42
C VAL A 178 -30.19 -11.53 0.21
N LYS A 179 -29.43 -11.96 -0.81
CA LYS A 179 -29.20 -11.20 -2.05
C LYS A 179 -29.22 -12.14 -3.24
N ASP A 180 -29.86 -11.71 -4.33
CA ASP A 180 -29.80 -12.46 -5.59
C ASP A 180 -28.38 -12.35 -6.16
N SER A 181 -27.64 -13.45 -6.04
CA SER A 181 -26.35 -13.60 -6.67
C SER A 181 -26.57 -13.86 -8.15
N GLY A 182 -26.04 -12.98 -9.02
CA GLY A 182 -26.26 -12.98 -10.48
C GLY A 182 -25.88 -14.28 -11.21
N SER A 183 -25.01 -14.20 -12.22
CA SER A 183 -24.75 -15.36 -13.09
C SER A 183 -24.07 -16.52 -12.33
N ILE A 184 -24.79 -17.63 -12.18
CA ILE A 184 -24.33 -18.86 -11.51
C ILE A 184 -23.17 -19.51 -12.27
N SER A 185 -22.96 -19.16 -13.54
CA SER A 185 -21.93 -19.76 -14.41
C SER A 185 -20.50 -19.62 -13.85
N GLU A 186 -20.21 -18.54 -13.12
CA GLU A 186 -18.89 -18.25 -12.55
C GLU A 186 -18.63 -18.93 -11.20
N TRP A 187 -19.63 -19.65 -10.67
CA TRP A 187 -19.55 -20.28 -9.35
C TRP A 187 -18.80 -21.61 -9.40
N ASP A 188 -18.23 -22.02 -8.27
CA ASP A 188 -17.65 -23.35 -8.14
C ASP A 188 -18.73 -24.44 -8.22
N LEU A 189 -18.30 -25.68 -8.48
CA LEU A 189 -19.22 -26.80 -8.72
C LEU A 189 -20.08 -27.15 -7.50
N THR A 190 -19.56 -27.01 -6.29
CA THR A 190 -20.28 -27.38 -5.07
C THR A 190 -21.38 -26.36 -4.78
N THR A 191 -21.08 -25.07 -4.89
CA THR A 191 -22.08 -24.02 -4.69
C THR A 191 -23.17 -24.07 -5.76
N LYS A 192 -22.83 -24.43 -7.01
CA LYS A 192 -23.81 -24.70 -8.07
C LYS A 192 -24.79 -25.81 -7.70
N GLN A 193 -24.30 -26.92 -7.15
CA GLN A 193 -25.15 -28.06 -6.76
C GLN A 193 -26.05 -27.74 -5.57
N VAL A 194 -25.52 -27.02 -4.57
CA VAL A 194 -26.30 -26.64 -3.37
C VAL A 194 -27.40 -25.63 -3.73
N ARG A 195 -27.11 -24.64 -4.58
CA ARG A 195 -28.11 -23.63 -4.99
C ARG A 195 -29.30 -24.23 -5.74
N LEU A 196 -29.11 -25.32 -6.49
CA LEU A 196 -30.22 -25.98 -7.22
C LEU A 196 -31.27 -26.61 -6.28
N HIS A 197 -30.93 -26.81 -5.01
CA HIS A 197 -31.79 -27.48 -4.02
C HIS A 197 -32.31 -26.53 -2.93
N GLN A 198 -32.02 -25.23 -3.03
CA GLN A 198 -32.65 -24.18 -2.21
C GLN A 198 -33.83 -23.54 -2.96
#